data_AF-A0A9P7R0B6-F1
#
_entry.id   AF-A0A9P7R0B6-F1
#
_cell.length_a   1.000
_cell.length_b   1.000
_cell.length_c   1.000
_cell.angle_alpha   90.00
_cell.angle_beta   90.00
_cell.angle_gamma   90.00
#
_symmetry.space_group_name_H-M   'P 1'
#
loop_
_entity.id
_entity.type
_entity.pdbx_description
1 polymer ?
#
loop_
_entity_poly.entity_id
_entity_poly.type
_entity_poly.pdbx_seq_one_letter_code
_entity_poly.pdbx_strand_id
1 'polypeptide(L)'
;LRKANVDVVTFGQYMRPTKRHLKVEKYVTPDEFEMWKQRALDMGFLYCASGPLVRSSYKAGEAFIENVLRKRAGEKAGMAASGRLGQTVALEEGFKTL
;
A
#
# COMPACT_ATOMS: atom_id res chain seq x y z
N LEU A 1 10.59 6.72 -0.05
CA LEU A 1 9.22 6.40 0.44
C LEU A 1 9.14 5.00 1.02
N ARG A 2 9.36 3.91 0.26
CA ARG A 2 9.30 2.54 0.83
C ARG A 2 10.30 2.26 1.96
N LYS A 3 11.55 2.73 1.84
CA LYS A 3 12.54 2.67 2.94
C LYS A 3 12.13 3.46 4.20
N ALA A 4 11.16 4.36 4.09
CA ALA A 4 10.60 5.14 5.18
C ALA A 4 9.22 4.61 5.63
N ASN A 5 8.87 3.38 5.25
CA ASN A 5 7.62 2.71 5.61
C ASN A 5 6.34 3.49 5.28
N VAL A 6 6.33 4.18 4.13
CA VAL A 6 5.14 4.90 3.66
C VAL A 6 4.17 3.92 3.03
N ASP A 7 2.97 3.79 3.59
CA ASP A 7 1.95 2.84 3.13
C ASP A 7 1.14 3.33 1.93
N VAL A 8 0.87 4.63 1.86
CA VAL A 8 -0.02 5.23 0.85
C VAL A 8 0.76 6.21 -0.02
N VAL A 9 0.56 6.14 -1.33
CA VAL A 9 1.11 7.12 -2.27
C VAL A 9 0.04 7.63 -3.24
N THR A 10 0.14 8.89 -3.61
CA THR A 10 -0.75 9.48 -4.61
C THR A 10 0.05 10.17 -5.71
N PHE A 11 -0.37 10.01 -6.96
CA PHE A 11 0.21 10.69 -8.12
C PHE A 11 -0.86 11.55 -8.79
N GLY A 12 -0.63 12.85 -8.81
CA GLY A 12 -1.52 13.84 -9.41
C GLY A 12 -0.78 14.73 -10.39
N GLN A 13 -1.48 15.25 -11.41
CA GLN A 13 -0.89 16.23 -12.32
C GLN A 13 -0.66 17.55 -11.57
N TYR A 14 0.54 18.11 -11.72
CA TYR A 14 0.80 19.48 -11.28
C TYR A 14 -0.02 20.47 -12.12
N MET A 15 -0.95 21.15 -11.45
CA MET A 15 -1.75 22.22 -12.03
C MET A 15 -1.20 23.55 -11.54
N ARG A 16 -0.57 24.28 -12.45
CA ARG A 16 -0.01 25.61 -12.18
C ARG A 16 -1.13 26.58 -11.79
N PRO A 17 -1.18 27.11 -10.56
CA PRO A 17 -2.28 27.97 -10.12
C PRO A 17 -2.28 29.33 -10.83
N THR A 18 -1.10 29.93 -11.02
CA THR A 18 -0.95 31.25 -11.67
C THR A 18 0.35 31.32 -12.48
N LYS A 19 0.47 32.34 -13.33
CA LYS A 19 1.66 32.61 -14.15
C LYS A 19 2.94 32.93 -13.35
N ARG A 20 2.84 33.12 -12.03
CA ARG A 20 4.02 33.33 -11.15
C ARG A 20 4.61 32.02 -10.63
N HIS A 21 3.86 30.92 -10.68
CA HIS A 21 4.33 29.61 -10.23
C HIS A 21 5.17 28.92 -11.31
N LEU A 22 5.82 27.81 -10.96
CA LEU A 22 6.60 27.01 -11.90
C LEU A 22 5.77 26.65 -13.14
N LYS A 23 6.38 26.70 -14.32
CA LYS A 23 5.71 26.30 -15.57
C LYS A 23 5.45 24.79 -15.54
N VAL A 24 4.32 24.38 -16.12
CA VAL A 24 4.09 22.95 -16.38
C VAL A 24 5.06 22.53 -17.47
N GLU A 25 5.92 21.55 -17.18
CA GLU A 25 6.87 21.01 -18.15
C GLU A 25 6.19 19.99 -19.08
N LYS A 26 5.37 19.11 -18.51
CA LYS A 26 4.63 18.07 -19.22
C LYS A 26 3.25 17.85 -18.63
N TYR A 27 2.28 17.63 -19.51
CA TYR A 27 0.99 17.03 -19.16
C TYR A 27 1.09 15.53 -19.37
N VAL A 28 0.93 14.79 -18.29
CA VAL A 28 1.11 13.33 -18.25
C VAL A 28 -0.16 12.65 -18.77
N THR A 29 0.02 11.61 -19.58
CA THR A 29 -1.10 10.85 -20.15
C THR A 29 -1.75 9.92 -19.11
N PRO A 30 -3.04 9.57 -19.26
CA PRO A 30 -3.67 8.58 -18.38
C PRO A 30 -2.92 7.25 -18.30
N ASP A 31 -2.34 6.77 -19.41
CA ASP A 31 -1.59 5.50 -19.46
C ASP A 31 -0.32 5.54 -18.62
N GLU A 32 0.38 6.68 -18.60
CA GLU A 32 1.54 6.87 -17.71
C GLU A 32 1.13 6.83 -16.23
N PHE A 33 -0.01 7.43 -15.87
CA PHE A 33 -0.53 7.33 -14.50
C PHE A 33 -0.87 5.89 -14.11
N GLU A 34 -1.44 5.09 -15.02
CA GLU A 34 -1.74 3.68 -14.75
C GLU A 34 -0.46 2.86 -14.59
N MET A 35 0.54 3.09 -15.43
CA MET A 35 1.87 2.48 -15.27
C MET A 35 2.46 2.77 -13.89
N TRP A 36 2.40 4.01 -13.41
CA TRP A 36 2.92 4.38 -12.10
C TRP A 36 2.15 3.75 -10.95
N LYS A 37 0.83 3.63 -11.09
CA LYS A 37 -0.02 2.93 -10.13
C LYS A 37 0.40 1.48 -9.99
N GLN A 38 0.50 0.76 -11.11
CA GLN A 38 0.94 -0.64 -11.11
C GLN A 38 2.32 -0.76 -10.47
N ARG A 39 3.26 0.10 -10.87
CA ARG A 39 4.62 0.09 -10.32
C ARG A 39 4.63 0.34 -8.81
N ALA A 40 3.81 1.23 -8.29
CA ALA A 40 3.70 1.49 -6.86
C ALA A 40 3.14 0.26 -6.10
N LEU A 41 2.11 -0.38 -6.63
CA LEU A 41 1.56 -1.59 -6.04
C LEU A 41 2.61 -2.72 -6.01
N ASP A 42 3.37 -2.91 -7.11
CA ASP A 42 4.46 -3.88 -7.18
C ASP A 42 5.59 -3.59 -6.18
N MET A 43 5.83 -2.31 -5.85
CA MET A 43 6.78 -1.88 -4.84
C MET A 43 6.27 -2.08 -3.39
N GLY A 44 5.04 -2.56 -3.23
CA GLY A 44 4.45 -2.91 -1.95
C GLY A 44 3.78 -1.76 -1.20
N PHE A 45 3.43 -0.65 -1.88
CA PHE A 45 2.50 0.31 -1.30
C PHE A 45 1.16 -0.37 -1.01
N LEU A 46 0.52 -0.02 0.10
CA LEU A 46 -0.77 -0.60 0.49
C LEU A 46 -1.92 -0.02 -0.31
N TYR A 47 -1.82 1.26 -0.68
CA TYR A 47 -2.78 1.95 -1.54
C TYR A 47 -2.06 2.92 -2.46
N CYS A 48 -2.52 2.99 -3.71
CA CYS A 48 -2.07 3.98 -4.67
C CYS A 48 -3.24 4.58 -5.45
N ALA A 49 -3.43 5.90 -5.32
CA ALA A 49 -4.30 6.66 -6.22
C ALA A 49 -3.43 7.39 -7.26
N SER A 50 -3.72 7.20 -8.54
CA SER A 50 -2.94 7.78 -9.63
C SER A 50 -3.86 8.32 -10.71
N GLY A 51 -3.67 9.57 -11.12
CA GLY A 51 -4.43 10.16 -12.21
C GLY A 51 -4.33 11.68 -12.24
N PRO A 52 -4.72 12.34 -13.35
CA PRO A 52 -4.49 13.77 -13.53
C PRO A 52 -5.11 14.65 -12.43
N LEU A 53 -6.32 14.31 -11.97
CA LEU A 53 -7.05 15.09 -10.97
C LEU A 53 -6.85 14.61 -9.53
N VAL A 54 -6.03 13.58 -9.30
CA VAL A 54 -5.78 13.06 -7.96
C VAL A 54 -5.11 14.13 -7.10
N ARG A 55 -5.54 14.20 -5.84
CA ARG A 55 -4.96 15.01 -4.77
C ARG A 55 -4.79 14.13 -3.54
N SER A 56 -4.01 14.58 -2.56
CA SER A 56 -3.72 13.81 -1.35
C SER A 56 -4.96 13.37 -0.57
N SER A 57 -6.03 14.17 -0.60
CA SER A 57 -7.30 13.86 0.06
C SER A 57 -8.27 13.02 -0.78
N TYR A 58 -7.99 12.80 -2.06
CA TYR A 58 -8.87 12.06 -2.95
C TYR A 58 -9.06 10.63 -2.43
N LYS A 59 -10.29 10.27 -2.07
CA LYS A 59 -10.67 8.95 -1.55
C LYS A 59 -9.85 8.48 -0.35
N ALA A 60 -9.32 9.40 0.46
CA ALA A 60 -8.50 9.06 1.63
C ALA A 60 -9.24 8.18 2.66
N GLY A 61 -10.56 8.33 2.77
CA GLY A 61 -11.40 7.47 3.63
C GLY A 61 -11.43 6.01 3.16
N GLU A 62 -11.57 5.78 1.85
CA GLU A 62 -11.50 4.42 1.26
C GLU A 62 -10.12 3.80 1.49
N ALA A 63 -9.05 4.58 1.27
CA ALA A 63 -7.68 4.16 1.51
C ALA A 63 -7.40 3.77 2.97
N PHE A 64 -7.96 4.52 3.93
CA PHE A 64 -7.84 4.21 5.34
C PHE A 64 -8.51 2.86 5.67
N ILE A 65 -9.73 2.64 5.17
CA ILE A 65 -10.46 1.38 5.38
C ILE A 65 -9.69 0.20 4.77
N GLU A 66 -9.19 0.33 3.54
CA GLU A 66 -8.41 -0.71 2.87
C GLU A 66 -7.16 -1.08 3.68
N ASN A 67 -6.40 -0.08 4.15
CA ASN A 67 -5.22 -0.31 4.98
C ASN A 67 -5.55 -0.98 6.31
N VAL A 68 -6.63 -0.56 6.97
CA VAL A 68 -7.10 -1.19 8.22
C VAL A 68 -7.48 -2.66 7.99
N LEU A 69 -8.19 -2.95 6.89
CA LEU A 69 -8.57 -4.32 6.54
C LEU A 69 -7.35 -5.18 6.21
N ARG A 70 -6.40 -4.64 5.43
CA ARG A 70 -5.18 -5.35 5.06
C ARG A 70 -4.30 -5.64 6.28
N LYS A 71 -4.16 -4.68 7.20
CA LYS A 71 -3.42 -4.88 8.46
C LYS A 71 -4.05 -5.97 9.32
N ARG A 72 -5.37 -5.95 9.50
CA ARG A 72 -6.13 -6.98 10.22
C ARG A 72 -5.98 -8.37 9.59
N ALA A 73 -5.97 -8.46 8.26
CA ALA A 73 -5.75 -9.72 7.55
C ALA A 73 -4.33 -10.27 7.77
N GLY A 74 -3.32 -9.39 7.72
CA GLY A 74 -1.94 -9.76 8.03
C GLY A 74 -1.75 -10.23 9.48
N GLU A 75 -2.36 -9.54 10.45
CA GLU A 75 -2.35 -9.93 11.86
C GLU A 75 -3.05 -11.29 12.09
N LYS A 76 -4.22 -11.52 11.47
CA LYS A 76 -4.90 -12.83 11.53
C LYS A 76 -4.07 -13.96 10.91
N ALA A 77 -3.43 -13.72 9.77
CA ALA A 77 -2.57 -14.71 9.11
C ALA A 77 -1.34 -15.06 9.97
N GLY A 78 -0.72 -14.06 10.60
CA GLY A 78 0.38 -14.24 11.54
C GLY A 78 -0.03 -15.07 12.77
N MET A 79 -1.20 -14.77 13.34
CA MET A 79 -1.75 -15.51 14.48
C MET A 79 -2.02 -16.99 14.13
N ALA A 80 -2.59 -17.26 12.95
CA ALA A 80 -2.87 -18.61 12.48
C ALA A 80 -1.60 -19.41 12.12
N ALA A 81 -0.52 -18.74 11.68
CA ALA A 81 0.78 -19.37 11.47
C ALA A 81 1.45 -19.73 12.81
N SER A 82 1.43 -18.81 13.79
CA SER A 82 2.00 -19.05 15.12
C SER A 82 1.26 -20.16 15.89
N GLY A 83 -0.07 -20.24 15.76
CA GLY A 83 -0.85 -21.30 16.38
C GLY A 83 -0.56 -22.70 15.82
N ARG A 84 -0.32 -22.81 14.51
CA ARG A 84 0.06 -24.09 13.87
C ARG A 84 1.44 -24.55 14.29
N LEU A 85 2.41 -23.63 14.37
CA LEU A 85 3.78 -23.96 14.81
C LEU A 85 3.79 -24.46 16.26
N GLY A 86 3.02 -23.81 17.14
CA GLY A 86 2.88 -24.23 18.54
C GLY A 86 2.24 -25.61 18.70
N GLN A 87 1.28 -25.96 17.83
CA GLN A 87 0.61 -27.26 17.86
C GLN A 87 1.50 -28.40 17.33
N THR A 88 2.32 -28.14 16.31
CA THR A 88 3.30 -29.11 15.80
C THR A 88 4.45 -29.35 16.77
N VAL A 89 4.94 -28.31 17.46
CA VAL A 89 6.00 -28.46 18.49
C VAL A 89 5.48 -29.25 19.69
N ALA A 90 4.24 -28.99 20.13
CA ALA A 90 3.62 -29.74 21.22
C ALA A 90 3.42 -31.24 20.90
N LEU A 91 3.14 -31.58 19.63
CA LEU A 91 3.01 -32.98 19.19
C LEU A 91 4.36 -33.69 19.11
N GLU A 92 5.44 -33.01 18.68
CA GLU A 92 6.78 -33.61 18.65
C GLU A 92 7.38 -33.82 20.05
N GLU A 93 7.14 -32.91 20.99
CA GLU A 93 7.63 -33.09 22.37
C GLU A 93 6.86 -34.19 23.11
N GLY A 94 5.56 -34.34 22.84
CA GLY A 94 4.75 -35.43 23.39
C GLY A 94 5.18 -36.83 22.93
N PHE A 95 5.75 -36.95 21.72
CA PHE A 95 6.23 -38.24 21.18
C PHE A 95 7.63 -38.61 21.66
N LYS A 96 8.46 -37.64 22.06
CA LYS A 96 9.81 -37.89 22.62
C LYS A 96 9.82 -38.33 24.08
N THR A 97 8.69 -38.21 24.78
CA THR A 97 8.59 -38.50 26.23
C THR A 97 7.98 -39.90 26.51
N LEU A 98 7.72 -40.69 25.47
CA LEU A 98 7.31 -42.10 25.53
C LEU A 98 8.47 -43.01 25.07
#